data_AF-A0A2D7PHU2-F1
#
_entry.id   AF-A0A2D7PHU2-F1
#
_cell.length_a   1.000
_cell.length_b   1.000
_cell.length_c   1.000
_cell.angle_alpha   90.00
_cell.angle_beta   90.00
_cell.angle_gamma   90.00
#
_symmetry.space_group_name_H-M   'P 1'
#
loop_
_entity.id
_entity.type
_entity.pdbx_description
1 polymer ?
#
loop_
_entity_poly.entity_id
_entity_poly.type
_entity_poly.pdbx_seq_one_letter_code
_entity_poly.pdbx_strand_id
1 'polypeptide(L)'
;MSQGSGTKGVERANQRPCWALVILALLVGGCGLLGRGGEPVMTESMTPQWYAQNAVILTDYLDTLPASQIGHPLSGILLSDGEHWLAGEVYLGSPADLPEGVNVRLLSQDGEVTAYIWLDPGAAPLDLTPCESGPQRGIRARRAGGGAYTWRTLKPDHGLVYTICPPANWLPKNLPLTSAPPPA
;
A
#
# COMPACT_ATOMS: atom_id res chain seq x y z
N MET A 1 -16.89 -69.65 27.70
CA MET A 1 -15.77 -70.26 26.96
C MET A 1 -15.08 -69.15 26.17
N SER A 2 -13.73 -69.14 26.19
CA SER A 2 -12.76 -68.22 25.55
C SER A 2 -12.80 -66.76 26.04
N GLN A 3 -11.85 -66.24 26.85
CA GLN A 3 -10.37 -66.21 26.84
C GLN A 3 -9.70 -65.51 25.64
N GLY A 4 -8.79 -64.57 25.99
CA GLY A 4 -7.77 -63.93 25.14
C GLY A 4 -7.68 -62.43 25.47
N SER A 5 -6.87 -61.92 26.39
CA SER A 5 -5.41 -62.02 26.61
C SER A 5 -4.58 -61.52 25.42
N GLY A 6 -3.83 -60.42 25.61
CA GLY A 6 -2.87 -59.93 24.62
C GLY A 6 -2.22 -58.61 25.04
N THR A 7 -0.95 -58.68 25.45
CA THR A 7 -0.14 -57.70 26.17
C THR A 7 0.80 -56.87 25.27
N LYS A 8 1.53 -55.93 25.92
CA LYS A 8 2.80 -55.25 25.55
C LYS A 8 2.62 -53.87 24.89
N GLY A 9 3.16 -52.76 25.38
CA GLY A 9 4.35 -52.55 26.22
C GLY A 9 5.55 -52.21 25.34
N VAL A 10 5.81 -50.91 25.10
CA VAL A 10 7.16 -50.39 24.79
C VAL A 10 7.31 -49.01 25.40
N GLU A 11 8.09 -49.01 26.48
CA GLU A 11 8.73 -47.90 27.16
C GLU A 11 10.03 -47.56 26.41
N ARG A 12 10.25 -46.30 26.02
CA ARG A 12 11.60 -45.73 25.82
C ARG A 12 11.64 -44.26 26.20
N ALA A 13 12.10 -44.03 27.43
CA ALA A 13 12.73 -42.79 27.83
C ALA A 13 13.97 -42.54 26.96
N ASN A 14 14.18 -41.29 26.53
CA ASN A 14 15.46 -40.85 25.98
C ASN A 14 15.88 -39.56 26.69
N GLN A 15 16.42 -39.75 27.89
CA GLN A 15 17.27 -38.77 28.58
C GLN A 15 18.59 -38.68 27.81
N ARG A 16 19.02 -37.45 27.50
CA ARG A 16 20.44 -37.15 27.30
C ARG A 16 20.86 -35.99 28.20
N PRO A 17 21.91 -36.19 29.02
CA PRO A 17 22.42 -35.19 29.94
C PRO A 17 23.44 -34.25 29.29
N CYS A 18 23.52 -33.06 29.87
CA CYS A 18 24.70 -32.22 30.12
C CYS A 18 25.88 -32.34 29.15
N TRP A 19 26.21 -31.24 28.45
CA TRP A 19 27.56 -30.68 28.50
C TRP A 19 27.46 -29.15 28.52
N ALA A 20 27.78 -28.58 29.68
CA ALA A 20 28.11 -27.17 29.82
C ALA A 20 29.38 -26.90 29.01
N LEU A 21 29.31 -25.94 28.08
CA LEU A 21 30.47 -25.38 27.41
C LEU A 21 30.47 -23.88 27.68
N VAL A 22 31.13 -23.54 28.78
CA VAL A 22 31.60 -22.18 29.06
C VAL A 22 32.82 -21.97 28.16
N ILE A 23 32.67 -21.18 27.10
CA ILE A 23 33.81 -20.56 26.41
C ILE A 23 33.66 -19.05 26.53
N LEU A 24 34.38 -18.53 27.51
CA LEU A 24 34.74 -17.13 27.65
C LEU A 24 35.91 -16.88 26.68
N ALA A 25 35.65 -16.19 25.57
CA ALA A 25 36.70 -15.61 24.73
C ALA A 25 36.47 -14.10 24.62
N LEU A 26 37.35 -13.37 25.31
CA LEU A 26 37.46 -11.93 25.34
C LEU A 26 37.96 -11.39 23.99
N LEU A 27 37.29 -10.32 23.54
CA LEU A 27 37.87 -9.10 22.96
C LEU A 27 38.94 -9.25 21.88
N VAL A 28 38.58 -9.10 20.59
CA VAL A 28 39.28 -8.21 19.64
C VAL A 28 38.31 -7.81 18.52
N GLY A 29 38.10 -6.49 18.34
CA GLY A 29 38.04 -5.90 16.99
C GLY A 29 36.69 -5.87 16.27
N GLY A 30 35.94 -4.78 16.48
CA GLY A 30 35.69 -3.84 15.37
C GLY A 30 34.61 -4.17 14.33
N CYS A 31 33.76 -3.18 14.13
CA CYS A 31 32.79 -2.99 13.05
C CYS A 31 31.53 -3.84 13.10
N GLY A 32 30.49 -3.18 13.63
CA GLY A 32 29.11 -3.57 13.46
C GLY A 32 28.75 -3.74 11.99
N LEU A 33 28.22 -4.92 11.69
CA LEU A 33 27.33 -5.17 10.57
C LEU A 33 25.96 -5.51 11.13
N LEU A 34 25.46 -4.65 12.04
CA LEU A 34 24.05 -4.62 12.38
C LEU A 34 23.33 -3.89 11.27
N GLY A 35 22.52 -4.67 10.53
CA GLY A 35 21.32 -4.19 9.88
C GLY A 35 21.50 -2.98 8.97
N ARG A 36 22.13 -3.18 7.81
CA ARG A 36 21.77 -2.37 6.65
C ARG A 36 20.35 -2.82 6.25
N GLY A 37 19.36 -2.32 6.98
CA GLY A 37 18.01 -2.15 6.45
C GLY A 37 18.22 -1.33 5.20
N GLY A 38 18.27 -2.01 4.05
CA GLY A 38 18.26 -1.33 2.78
C GLY A 38 16.93 -0.62 2.71
N GLU A 39 16.92 0.66 3.07
CA GLU A 39 15.84 1.54 2.66
C GLU A 39 15.67 1.32 1.15
N PRO A 40 14.46 1.03 0.68
CA PRO A 40 14.23 0.82 -0.74
C PRO A 40 14.73 2.08 -1.45
N VAL A 41 15.76 1.91 -2.28
CA VAL A 41 16.27 2.99 -3.12
C VAL A 41 15.12 3.39 -4.04
N MET A 42 14.49 4.53 -3.76
CA MET A 42 13.42 5.10 -4.57
C MET A 42 14.04 5.54 -5.90
N THR A 43 14.11 4.62 -6.85
CA THR A 43 14.67 4.88 -8.18
C THR A 43 13.73 5.75 -9.00
N GLU A 44 14.34 6.66 -9.75
CA GLU A 44 13.81 7.47 -10.87
C GLU A 44 12.34 7.28 -11.22
N SER A 45 11.60 8.39 -11.20
CA SER A 45 10.22 8.49 -11.69
C SER A 45 10.01 7.64 -12.95
N MET A 46 9.14 6.64 -12.85
CA MET A 46 8.88 5.65 -13.91
C MET A 46 8.55 6.31 -15.27
N THR A 47 8.79 5.58 -16.37
CA THR A 47 8.51 6.10 -17.72
C THR A 47 7.00 6.18 -18.00
N PRO A 48 6.52 7.06 -18.90
CA PRO A 48 5.13 7.09 -19.32
C PRO A 48 4.59 5.75 -19.84
N GLN A 49 5.46 4.92 -20.42
CA GLN A 49 5.12 3.58 -20.91
C GLN A 49 4.84 2.62 -19.76
N TRP A 50 5.63 2.69 -18.68
CA TRP A 50 5.40 1.89 -17.48
C TRP A 50 4.03 2.20 -16.88
N TYR A 51 3.68 3.48 -16.74
CA TYR A 51 2.36 3.89 -16.23
C TYR A 51 1.22 3.37 -17.10
N ALA A 52 1.35 3.45 -18.42
CA ALA A 52 0.34 2.92 -19.34
C ALA A 52 0.10 1.42 -19.18
N GLN A 53 1.14 0.64 -18.89
CA GLN A 53 1.06 -0.80 -18.72
C GLN A 53 0.51 -1.19 -17.34
N ASN A 54 0.89 -0.46 -16.30
CA ASN A 54 0.55 -0.79 -14.91
C ASN A 54 -0.76 -0.14 -14.45
N ALA A 55 -1.25 0.92 -15.12
CA ALA A 55 -2.51 1.57 -14.77
C ALA A 55 -3.68 0.58 -14.77
N VAL A 56 -3.76 -0.33 -15.75
CA VAL A 56 -4.82 -1.35 -15.82
C VAL A 56 -4.74 -2.32 -14.64
N ILE A 57 -3.53 -2.79 -14.32
CA ILE A 57 -3.31 -3.72 -13.19
C ILE A 57 -3.70 -3.05 -11.86
N LEU A 58 -3.32 -1.77 -11.70
CA LEU A 58 -3.67 -0.98 -10.52
C LEU A 58 -5.17 -0.73 -10.43
N THR A 59 -5.85 -0.35 -11.52
CA THR A 59 -7.31 -0.17 -11.50
C THR A 59 -8.02 -1.47 -11.18
N ASP A 60 -7.63 -2.59 -11.80
CA ASP A 60 -8.24 -3.89 -11.54
C ASP A 60 -8.07 -4.29 -10.08
N TYR A 61 -6.86 -4.11 -9.52
CA TYR A 61 -6.60 -4.37 -8.11
C TYR A 61 -7.48 -3.51 -7.20
N LEU A 62 -7.46 -2.19 -7.40
CA LEU A 62 -8.22 -1.23 -6.62
C LEU A 62 -9.74 -1.47 -6.71
N ASP A 63 -10.22 -1.94 -7.85
CA ASP A 63 -11.62 -2.26 -8.06
C ASP A 63 -12.06 -3.52 -7.28
N THR A 64 -11.15 -4.50 -7.14
CA THR A 64 -11.42 -5.73 -6.39
C THR A 64 -11.39 -5.59 -4.87
N LEU A 65 -11.00 -4.43 -4.32
CA LEU A 65 -10.88 -4.23 -2.87
C LEU A 65 -12.25 -4.33 -2.18
N PRO A 66 -12.49 -5.35 -1.35
CA PRO A 66 -13.79 -5.55 -0.72
C PRO A 66 -14.01 -4.57 0.44
N ALA A 67 -15.26 -4.26 0.75
CA ALA A 67 -15.62 -3.42 1.89
C ALA A 67 -15.12 -3.99 3.24
N SER A 68 -14.89 -5.30 3.34
CA SER A 68 -14.32 -5.94 4.52
C SER A 68 -12.86 -5.58 4.79
N GLN A 69 -12.15 -4.96 3.83
CA GLN A 69 -10.79 -4.45 4.03
C GLN A 69 -10.74 -2.99 4.49
N ILE A 70 -11.88 -2.31 4.63
CA ILE A 70 -11.90 -0.93 5.12
C ILE A 70 -11.32 -0.88 6.54
N GLY A 71 -10.35 0.01 6.77
CA GLY A 71 -9.63 0.16 8.02
C GLY A 71 -8.48 -0.84 8.23
N HIS A 72 -8.19 -1.68 7.23
CA HIS A 72 -7.10 -2.65 7.28
C HIS A 72 -5.98 -2.29 6.31
N PRO A 73 -4.71 -2.57 6.67
CA PRO A 73 -3.60 -2.46 5.73
C PRO A 73 -3.77 -3.40 4.54
N LEU A 74 -3.50 -2.90 3.35
CA LEU A 74 -3.47 -3.69 2.12
C LEU A 74 -2.34 -4.72 2.21
N SER A 75 -2.70 -5.99 1.99
CA SER A 75 -1.76 -7.10 2.06
C SER A 75 -1.22 -7.47 0.69
N GLY A 76 0.09 -7.76 0.64
CA GLY A 76 0.61 -8.78 -0.27
C GLY A 76 0.80 -8.43 -1.74
N ILE A 77 0.60 -7.19 -2.20
CA ILE A 77 0.98 -6.84 -3.58
C ILE A 77 1.97 -5.69 -3.58
N LEU A 78 3.18 -5.99 -4.07
CA LEU A 78 4.18 -5.02 -4.50
C LEU A 78 3.66 -4.32 -5.77
N LEU A 79 2.58 -3.56 -5.62
CA LEU A 79 2.12 -2.60 -6.61
C LEU A 79 2.70 -1.26 -6.18
N SER A 80 3.67 -0.80 -6.95
CA SER A 80 4.11 0.58 -6.84
C SER A 80 3.22 1.44 -7.71
N ASP A 81 3.01 2.70 -7.33
CA ASP A 81 2.51 3.73 -8.24
C ASP A 81 3.66 4.45 -8.97
N GLY A 82 4.89 3.93 -8.89
CA GLY A 82 6.11 4.52 -9.42
C GLY A 82 6.85 5.43 -8.43
N GLU A 83 6.22 5.84 -7.32
CA GLU A 83 6.84 6.63 -6.25
C GLU A 83 6.68 5.96 -4.86
N HIS A 84 5.59 5.23 -4.62
CA HIS A 84 5.25 4.55 -3.36
C HIS A 84 4.77 3.12 -3.62
N TRP A 85 4.79 2.29 -2.60
CA TRP A 85 4.21 0.95 -2.61
C TRP A 85 2.87 0.97 -1.88
N LEU A 86 1.81 0.44 -2.52
CA LEU A 86 0.49 0.35 -1.89
C LEU A 86 0.46 -0.61 -0.68
N ALA A 87 1.44 -1.51 -0.59
CA ALA A 87 1.54 -2.48 0.49
C ALA A 87 1.72 -1.75 1.84
N GLY A 88 0.82 -2.05 2.79
CA GLY A 88 0.83 -1.43 4.11
C GLY A 88 -0.02 -0.16 4.21
N GLU A 89 -0.50 0.41 3.10
CA GLU A 89 -1.48 1.49 3.14
C GLU A 89 -2.83 0.99 3.66
N VAL A 90 -3.54 1.81 4.41
CA VAL A 90 -4.85 1.47 4.97
C VAL A 90 -5.95 1.83 3.97
N TYR A 91 -6.75 0.85 3.56
CA TYR A 91 -7.90 1.12 2.69
C TYR A 91 -9.02 1.81 3.45
N LEU A 92 -9.46 2.97 2.97
CA LEU A 92 -10.52 3.77 3.59
C LEU A 92 -11.88 3.62 2.91
N GLY A 93 -11.94 2.88 1.81
CA GLY A 93 -13.16 2.66 1.05
C GLY A 93 -13.30 3.55 -0.18
N SER A 94 -14.53 3.65 -0.68
CA SER A 94 -14.93 4.54 -1.76
C SER A 94 -15.81 5.66 -1.19
N PRO A 95 -15.68 6.91 -1.68
CA PRO A 95 -16.60 7.99 -1.34
C PRO A 95 -18.05 7.62 -1.65
N ALA A 96 -18.98 8.12 -0.83
CA ALA A 96 -20.40 8.12 -1.19
C ALA A 96 -20.65 9.20 -2.26
N ASP A 97 -21.68 8.99 -3.08
CA ASP A 97 -22.22 10.01 -4.01
C ASP A 97 -21.24 10.49 -5.10
N LEU A 98 -20.49 9.55 -5.70
CA LEU A 98 -19.69 9.85 -6.89
C LEU A 98 -20.58 10.05 -8.14
N PRO A 99 -20.19 10.94 -9.08
CA PRO A 99 -20.83 11.00 -10.39
C PRO A 99 -20.77 9.66 -11.12
N GLU A 100 -21.75 9.40 -12.00
CA GLU A 100 -21.77 8.18 -12.80
C GLU A 100 -20.48 8.02 -13.64
N GLY A 101 -19.90 6.83 -13.59
CA GLY A 101 -18.66 6.49 -14.29
C GLY A 101 -17.39 7.06 -13.64
N VAL A 102 -17.48 7.71 -12.48
CA VAL A 102 -16.31 8.13 -11.70
C VAL A 102 -16.02 7.10 -10.62
N ASN A 103 -14.82 6.54 -10.64
CA ASN A 103 -14.36 5.58 -9.66
C ASN A 103 -13.28 6.20 -8.78
N VAL A 104 -13.45 6.07 -7.46
CA VAL A 104 -12.48 6.58 -6.47
C VAL A 104 -12.22 5.51 -5.41
N ARG A 105 -10.95 5.31 -5.06
CA ARG A 105 -10.51 4.54 -3.88
C ARG A 105 -9.62 5.41 -3.01
N LEU A 106 -9.93 5.43 -1.71
CA LEU A 106 -9.20 6.20 -0.72
C LEU A 106 -8.26 5.27 0.04
N LEU A 107 -6.98 5.62 0.08
CA LEU A 107 -5.96 4.96 0.88
C LEU A 107 -5.35 5.95 1.88
N SER A 108 -4.81 5.45 2.97
CA SER A 108 -4.08 6.26 3.94
C SER A 108 -2.76 5.65 4.35
N GLN A 109 -1.74 6.52 4.42
CA GLN A 109 -0.42 6.21 4.92
C GLN A 109 0.01 7.32 5.86
N ASP A 110 0.41 6.97 7.09
CA ASP A 110 0.91 7.93 8.09
C ASP A 110 -0.01 9.14 8.34
N GLY A 111 -1.33 8.96 8.16
CA GLY A 111 -2.35 10.00 8.35
C GLY A 111 -2.61 10.88 7.11
N GLU A 112 -1.80 10.77 6.06
CA GLU A 112 -2.09 11.35 4.75
C GLU A 112 -3.13 10.49 4.02
N VAL A 113 -4.06 11.11 3.29
CA VAL A 113 -5.09 10.42 2.51
C VAL A 113 -4.89 10.66 1.03
N THR A 114 -4.74 9.57 0.29
CA THR A 114 -4.58 9.58 -1.17
C THR A 114 -5.84 9.03 -1.83
N ALA A 115 -6.36 9.75 -2.81
CA ALA A 115 -7.45 9.29 -3.67
C ALA A 115 -6.92 8.84 -5.02
N TYR A 116 -7.16 7.58 -5.36
CA TYR A 116 -6.94 7.00 -6.68
C TYR A 116 -8.24 7.12 -7.49
N ILE A 117 -8.17 7.72 -8.67
CA ILE A 117 -9.31 8.16 -9.48
C ILE A 117 -9.16 7.66 -10.92
N TRP A 118 -10.21 7.07 -11.47
CA TRP A 118 -10.31 6.78 -12.90
C TRP A 118 -11.76 6.93 -13.39
N LEU A 119 -11.91 7.17 -14.69
CA LEU A 119 -13.21 7.40 -15.32
C LEU A 119 -13.53 6.27 -16.30
N ASP A 120 -14.75 5.75 -16.23
CA ASP A 120 -15.26 4.76 -17.17
C ASP A 120 -15.42 5.36 -18.58
N PRO A 121 -15.39 4.51 -19.63
CA PRO A 121 -15.70 4.96 -20.98
C PRO A 121 -17.09 5.62 -21.06
N GLY A 122 -17.12 6.88 -21.50
CA GLY A 122 -18.37 7.66 -21.63
C GLY A 122 -18.72 8.50 -20.40
N ALA A 123 -17.97 8.39 -19.30
CA ALA A 123 -18.14 9.26 -18.14
C ALA A 123 -17.92 10.74 -18.51
N ALA A 124 -18.65 11.63 -17.84
CA ALA A 124 -18.43 13.05 -17.97
C ALA A 124 -17.03 13.44 -17.43
N PRO A 125 -16.37 14.46 -18.02
CA PRO A 125 -15.12 14.96 -17.45
C PRO A 125 -15.31 15.42 -16.00
N LEU A 126 -14.33 15.12 -15.16
CA LEU A 126 -14.34 15.45 -13.73
C LEU A 126 -13.35 16.57 -13.44
N ASP A 127 -13.82 17.66 -12.84
CA ASP A 127 -12.93 18.73 -12.40
C ASP A 127 -12.39 18.47 -10.98
N LEU A 128 -11.07 18.55 -10.82
CA LEU A 128 -10.36 18.39 -9.56
C LEU A 128 -9.95 19.76 -9.01
N THR A 129 -10.14 19.93 -7.70
CA THR A 129 -9.68 21.13 -6.99
C THR A 129 -8.18 21.02 -6.72
N PRO A 130 -7.38 22.07 -7.00
CA PRO A 130 -5.96 22.08 -6.66
C PRO A 130 -5.72 21.98 -5.15
N CYS A 131 -4.63 21.35 -4.75
CA CYS A 131 -4.12 21.40 -3.38
C CYS A 131 -3.72 22.83 -2.99
N GLU A 132 -4.05 23.27 -1.78
CA GLU A 132 -3.63 24.59 -1.25
C GLU A 132 -2.14 24.63 -0.90
N SER A 133 -1.60 23.56 -0.32
CA SER A 133 -0.28 23.52 0.32
C SER A 133 0.85 23.02 -0.59
N GLY A 134 0.86 23.44 -1.84
CA GLY A 134 1.75 22.85 -2.83
C GLY A 134 1.08 21.64 -3.45
N PRO A 135 1.82 20.69 -4.03
CA PRO A 135 1.37 20.40 -5.36
C PRO A 135 1.03 18.91 -5.58
N GLN A 136 -0.03 18.63 -6.36
CA GLN A 136 -0.62 17.29 -6.49
C GLN A 136 0.39 16.23 -6.95
N ARG A 137 0.74 15.30 -6.05
CA ARG A 137 1.48 14.08 -6.37
C ARG A 137 0.47 13.08 -6.94
N GLY A 138 0.79 12.44 -8.06
CA GLY A 138 -0.19 11.72 -8.88
C GLY A 138 0.39 11.07 -10.13
N ILE A 139 0.02 9.81 -10.45
CA ILE A 139 0.50 9.04 -11.63
C ILE A 139 0.58 9.95 -12.86
N ARG A 140 1.79 10.01 -13.43
CA ARG A 140 2.20 10.86 -14.57
C ARG A 140 1.61 10.34 -15.89
N ALA A 141 0.29 10.20 -15.95
CA ALA A 141 -0.40 9.72 -17.13
C ALA A 141 -0.38 10.78 -18.25
N ARG A 142 0.73 10.73 -18.98
CA ARG A 142 1.02 11.19 -20.35
C ARG A 142 1.19 12.70 -20.60
N ARG A 143 2.42 13.02 -21.05
CA ARG A 143 2.91 14.31 -21.56
C ARG A 143 2.10 14.82 -22.76
N ALA A 144 1.68 16.08 -22.69
CA ALA A 144 1.95 17.10 -23.71
C ALA A 144 1.70 18.50 -23.08
N GLY A 145 2.72 19.12 -22.46
CA GLY A 145 2.54 20.50 -21.98
C GLY A 145 3.57 21.09 -21.03
N GLY A 146 4.38 20.28 -20.33
CA GLY A 146 5.53 20.80 -19.59
C GLY A 146 5.16 21.61 -18.34
N GLY A 147 5.05 20.92 -17.21
CA GLY A 147 4.87 21.51 -15.90
C GLY A 147 4.21 20.53 -14.98
N ALA A 148 4.58 20.55 -13.71
CA ALA A 148 3.77 19.90 -12.71
C ALA A 148 2.45 20.73 -12.58
N TYR A 149 1.29 20.07 -12.40
CA TYR A 149 0.01 20.70 -11.99
C TYR A 149 -0.91 21.37 -13.05
N THR A 150 -1.23 20.76 -14.20
CA THR A 150 -2.20 21.36 -15.15
C THR A 150 -3.51 20.60 -15.39
N TRP A 151 -3.66 19.34 -14.99
CA TRP A 151 -4.91 18.59 -15.22
C TRP A 151 -5.95 18.92 -14.15
N ARG A 152 -6.62 20.08 -14.31
CA ARG A 152 -7.82 20.40 -13.54
C ARG A 152 -8.99 19.52 -13.94
N THR A 153 -8.97 18.96 -15.15
CA THR A 153 -10.07 18.17 -15.70
C THR A 153 -9.56 16.80 -16.09
N LEU A 154 -10.13 15.77 -15.46
CA LEU A 154 -9.90 14.36 -15.75
C LEU A 154 -10.89 13.89 -16.82
N LYS A 155 -10.40 13.09 -17.77
CA LYS A 155 -11.19 12.48 -18.84
C LYS A 155 -10.99 10.96 -18.85
N PRO A 156 -11.91 10.17 -19.43
CA PRO A 156 -11.79 8.71 -19.48
C PRO A 156 -10.48 8.20 -20.10
N ASP A 157 -9.90 8.91 -21.06
CA ASP A 157 -8.65 8.50 -21.75
C ASP A 157 -7.37 8.80 -20.97
N HIS A 158 -7.47 9.50 -19.83
CA HIS A 158 -6.32 9.79 -18.96
C HIS A 158 -5.91 8.59 -18.10
N GLY A 159 -6.77 7.60 -17.89
CA GLY A 159 -6.49 6.43 -17.07
C GLY A 159 -6.50 6.73 -15.55
N LEU A 160 -5.70 5.97 -14.79
CA LEU A 160 -5.60 6.11 -13.34
C LEU A 160 -4.75 7.33 -12.96
N VAL A 161 -5.33 8.20 -12.14
CA VAL A 161 -4.68 9.38 -11.54
C VAL A 161 -4.81 9.27 -10.03
N TYR A 162 -3.89 9.86 -9.26
CA TYR A 162 -4.10 10.01 -7.82
C TYR A 162 -3.90 11.46 -7.35
N THR A 163 -4.45 11.80 -6.19
CA THR A 163 -4.29 13.09 -5.53
C THR A 163 -4.22 12.92 -4.01
N ILE A 164 -3.32 13.65 -3.36
CA ILE A 164 -3.17 13.72 -1.89
C ILE A 164 -4.11 14.74 -1.23
N CYS A 165 -4.91 15.46 -2.02
CA CYS A 165 -5.91 16.42 -1.53
C CYS A 165 -7.28 16.07 -2.09
N PRO A 166 -7.88 14.94 -1.68
CA PRO A 166 -9.24 14.62 -2.06
C PRO A 166 -10.22 15.71 -1.58
N PRO A 167 -11.29 16.00 -2.34
CA PRO A 167 -12.41 16.81 -1.86
C PRO A 167 -12.89 16.40 -0.47
N ALA A 168 -13.14 17.37 0.40
CA ALA A 168 -13.52 17.10 1.80
C ALA A 168 -14.80 16.26 1.92
N ASN A 169 -15.72 16.37 0.97
CA ASN A 169 -16.93 15.56 0.93
C ASN A 169 -16.69 14.09 0.56
N TRP A 170 -15.50 13.73 0.07
CA TRP A 170 -15.12 12.34 -0.19
C TRP A 170 -14.59 11.64 1.06
N LEU A 171 -14.08 12.41 2.02
CA LEU A 171 -13.42 11.86 3.20
C LEU A 171 -14.43 11.19 4.16
N PRO A 172 -14.12 10.00 4.70
CA PRO A 172 -14.92 9.40 5.76
C PRO A 172 -15.00 10.34 6.98
N LYS A 173 -16.22 10.55 7.49
CA LYS A 173 -16.50 11.48 8.61
C LYS A 173 -15.78 11.15 9.91
N ASN A 174 -15.37 9.89 10.08
CA ASN A 174 -14.77 9.38 11.32
C ASN A 174 -13.28 9.09 11.17
N LEU A 175 -12.62 9.62 10.13
CA LEU A 175 -11.17 9.48 10.07
C LEU A 175 -10.55 10.17 11.29
N PRO A 176 -9.70 9.48 12.07
CA PRO A 176 -8.75 10.17 12.92
C PRO A 176 -7.77 10.87 11.98
N LEU A 177 -8.14 12.08 11.53
CA LEU A 177 -7.22 12.98 10.88
C LEU A 177 -6.19 13.33 11.94
N THR A 178 -5.12 12.54 12.01
CA THR A 178 -3.98 12.86 12.84
C THR A 178 -3.38 14.12 12.23
N SER A 179 -3.83 15.27 12.70
CA SER A 179 -3.31 16.58 12.33
C SER A 179 -1.90 16.83 12.90
N ALA A 180 -1.27 15.82 13.49
CA ALA A 180 0.08 15.92 13.98
C ALA A 180 1.03 15.77 12.79
N PRO A 181 1.83 16.80 12.48
CA PRO A 181 2.89 16.63 11.48
C PRO A 181 3.79 15.46 11.90
N PRO A 182 4.33 14.69 10.94
CA PRO A 182 5.24 13.61 11.26
C PRO A 182 6.38 14.13 12.14
N PRO A 183 6.81 13.36 13.16
CA PRO A 183 7.96 13.76 13.97
C PRO A 183 9.17 13.96 13.05
N ALA A 184 9.83 15.11 13.23
CA ALA A 184 11.02 15.52 12.48
C ALA A 184 12.23 14.61 12.75
#